data_AF-A0AAV2KI02-F1
#
_entry.id   AF-A0AAV2KI02-F1
#
_cell.length_a   1.000
_cell.length_b   1.000
_cell.length_c   1.000
_cell.angle_alpha   90.00
_cell.angle_beta   90.00
_cell.angle_gamma   90.00
#
_symmetry.space_group_name_H-M   'P 1'
#
loop_
_entity.id
_entity.type
_entity.pdbx_description
1 polymer ?
#
loop_
_entity_poly.entity_id
_entity_poly.type
_entity_poly.pdbx_seq_one_letter_code
_entity_poly.pdbx_strand_id
1 'polypeptide(L)'
;MLPLDIDECAQTTGRCGSNAECVNDPGSYDCVCVTGYKATNTSLAPSGSNPCIDMDECVRFSIVVDRFKGYKQTTCGPSCNCTNTIGSYYCNCFDGYRLNDQNKIASLHNPCLVLSRTSTTPASVSALTDIHNPCLGSAAAAFFTLNGMESLLSHQYLKTENRTEMLSDVITAILPSMNNTNMTDPVNFTIQHKRSTYEAGMVTCVYWKEEKNDEGVVTSMGWSKDGCTMTFSNENYTVCSCVHLSTFALILQIAEPPPQNDFLDWLNRICVIVGLFFFALAVLTFLLCSWNPKINNTARLHLCLNLGLSHLLLLWNDRFVDDQVEPLLTTLH
;
A
#
# COMPACT_ATOMS: atom_id res chain seq x y z
N MET A 1 -30.54 -62.86 -41.17
CA MET A 1 -30.27 -62.85 -39.71
C MET A 1 -28.80 -62.51 -39.57
N LEU A 2 -28.45 -61.33 -39.08
CA LEU A 2 -27.05 -61.05 -38.75
C LEU A 2 -26.66 -61.96 -37.57
N PRO A 3 -25.43 -62.48 -37.52
CA PRO A 3 -24.99 -63.28 -36.39
C PRO A 3 -25.17 -62.50 -35.08
N LEU A 4 -25.71 -63.16 -34.06
CA LEU A 4 -25.83 -62.59 -32.73
C LEU A 4 -24.42 -62.42 -32.15
N ASP A 5 -24.13 -61.22 -31.69
CA ASP A 5 -22.87 -60.89 -31.04
C ASP A 5 -22.66 -61.72 -29.76
N ILE A 6 -21.42 -62.09 -29.49
CA ILE A 6 -21.06 -62.83 -28.29
C ILE A 6 -20.59 -61.83 -27.25
N ASP A 7 -21.29 -61.71 -26.12
CA ASP A 7 -20.83 -60.86 -25.03
C ASP A 7 -19.63 -61.50 -24.32
N GLU A 8 -18.41 -61.11 -24.70
CA GLU A 8 -17.20 -61.65 -24.09
C GLU A 8 -16.99 -61.20 -22.65
N CYS A 9 -17.55 -60.05 -22.26
CA CYS A 9 -17.49 -59.52 -20.91
C CYS A 9 -18.35 -60.35 -19.94
N ALA A 10 -19.48 -60.89 -20.41
CA ALA A 10 -20.33 -61.79 -19.63
C ALA A 10 -19.78 -63.23 -19.54
N GLN A 11 -18.97 -63.68 -20.51
CA GLN A 11 -18.45 -65.05 -20.55
C GLN A 11 -17.23 -65.29 -19.66
N THR A 12 -16.36 -64.30 -19.46
CA THR A 12 -15.12 -64.48 -18.70
C THR A 12 -14.91 -63.34 -17.72
N THR A 13 -15.07 -63.63 -16.42
CA THR A 13 -14.80 -62.66 -15.36
C THR A 13 -13.29 -62.34 -15.28
N GLY A 14 -12.95 -61.04 -15.17
CA GLY A 14 -11.56 -60.58 -14.97
C GLY A 14 -10.69 -60.51 -16.23
N ARG A 15 -11.27 -60.58 -17.43
CA ARG A 15 -10.54 -60.55 -18.72
C ARG A 15 -9.65 -59.30 -18.93
N CYS A 16 -10.09 -58.14 -18.43
CA CYS A 16 -9.40 -56.87 -18.59
C CYS A 16 -8.29 -56.58 -17.55
N GLY A 17 -8.07 -57.50 -16.59
CA GLY A 17 -7.16 -57.27 -15.47
C GLY A 17 -7.77 -56.41 -14.36
N SER A 18 -6.99 -56.13 -13.32
CA SER A 18 -7.44 -55.31 -12.17
C SER A 18 -7.61 -53.84 -12.55
N ASN A 19 -8.60 -53.17 -11.92
CA ASN A 19 -8.93 -51.76 -12.11
C ASN A 19 -9.29 -51.38 -13.56
N ALA A 20 -9.89 -52.31 -14.29
CA ALA A 20 -10.38 -52.14 -15.65
C ALA A 20 -11.82 -52.65 -15.79
N GLU A 21 -12.62 -51.95 -16.57
CA GLU A 21 -13.96 -52.34 -17.00
C GLU A 21 -13.92 -52.92 -18.42
N CYS A 22 -14.70 -53.96 -18.65
CA CYS A 22 -14.88 -54.58 -19.96
C CYS A 22 -16.10 -53.97 -20.63
N VAL A 23 -15.94 -53.49 -21.86
CA VAL A 23 -17.00 -52.94 -22.71
C VAL A 23 -17.19 -53.89 -23.88
N ASN A 24 -18.41 -54.40 -24.04
CA ASN A 24 -18.73 -55.29 -25.14
C ASN A 24 -19.07 -54.48 -26.39
N ASP A 25 -18.41 -54.78 -27.51
CA ASP A 25 -18.60 -54.11 -28.79
C ASP A 25 -19.06 -55.13 -29.86
N PRO A 26 -19.81 -54.72 -30.89
CA PRO A 26 -20.24 -55.68 -31.90
C PRO A 26 -19.04 -56.37 -32.60
N GLY A 27 -18.86 -57.66 -32.35
CA GLY A 27 -17.79 -58.51 -32.88
C GLY A 27 -16.47 -58.47 -32.09
N SER A 28 -16.39 -57.80 -30.94
CA SER A 28 -15.19 -57.72 -30.08
C SER A 28 -15.52 -57.20 -28.67
N TYR A 29 -14.51 -57.07 -27.82
CA TYR A 29 -14.60 -56.34 -26.57
C TYR A 29 -13.42 -55.37 -26.42
N ASP A 30 -13.62 -54.32 -25.65
CA ASP A 30 -12.60 -53.37 -25.25
C ASP A 30 -12.46 -53.35 -23.73
N CYS A 31 -11.26 -53.00 -23.28
CA CYS A 31 -10.94 -52.84 -21.86
C CYS A 31 -10.58 -51.39 -21.58
N VAL A 32 -11.24 -50.79 -20.59
CA VAL A 32 -11.05 -49.39 -20.22
C VAL A 32 -10.64 -49.31 -18.77
N CYS A 33 -9.58 -48.57 -18.44
CA CYS A 33 -9.23 -48.36 -17.04
C CYS A 33 -10.34 -47.58 -16.32
N VAL A 34 -10.66 -47.98 -15.09
CA VAL A 34 -11.57 -47.22 -14.25
C VAL A 34 -10.99 -45.82 -13.97
N THR A 35 -11.88 -44.85 -13.69
CA THR A 35 -11.47 -43.48 -13.37
C THR A 35 -10.42 -43.47 -12.25
N GLY A 36 -9.35 -42.68 -12.41
CA GLY A 36 -8.20 -42.65 -11.49
C GLY A 36 -7.08 -43.64 -11.83
N TYR A 37 -7.21 -44.42 -12.91
CA TYR A 37 -6.20 -45.40 -13.33
C TYR A 37 -5.77 -45.20 -14.78
N LYS A 38 -4.57 -45.69 -15.10
CA LYS A 38 -4.01 -45.71 -16.46
C LYS A 38 -3.41 -47.06 -16.78
N ALA A 39 -3.37 -47.43 -18.06
CA ALA A 39 -2.65 -48.61 -18.50
C ALA A 39 -1.18 -48.52 -18.11
N THR A 40 -0.59 -49.64 -17.65
CA THR A 40 0.82 -49.72 -17.28
C THR A 40 1.72 -49.25 -18.43
N ASN A 41 1.44 -49.74 -19.64
CA ASN A 41 1.96 -49.18 -20.88
C ASN A 41 0.86 -48.34 -21.54
N THR A 42 1.02 -47.01 -21.50
CA THR A 42 0.05 -46.05 -22.06
C THR A 42 -0.03 -46.06 -23.58
N SER A 43 0.90 -46.73 -24.28
CA SER A 43 0.88 -46.86 -25.74
C SER A 43 0.07 -48.07 -26.22
N LEU A 44 -0.38 -48.92 -25.30
CA LEU A 44 -1.15 -50.13 -25.57
C LEU A 44 -2.50 -50.06 -24.86
N ALA A 45 -3.51 -50.71 -25.42
CA ALA A 45 -4.81 -50.83 -24.77
C ALA A 45 -4.70 -51.60 -23.44
N PRO A 46 -5.54 -51.28 -22.44
CA PRO A 46 -5.65 -52.08 -21.22
C PRO A 46 -5.99 -53.54 -21.55
N SER A 47 -5.44 -54.48 -20.80
CA SER A 47 -5.75 -55.90 -20.93
C SER A 47 -5.25 -56.68 -19.72
N GLY A 48 -5.57 -57.98 -19.63
CA GLY A 48 -5.00 -58.84 -18.59
C GLY A 48 -3.46 -58.87 -18.55
N SER A 49 -2.78 -58.59 -19.68
CA SER A 49 -1.32 -58.47 -19.75
C SER A 49 -0.78 -57.03 -19.67
N ASN A 50 -1.67 -56.03 -19.76
CA ASN A 50 -1.37 -54.61 -19.59
C ASN A 50 -2.36 -54.00 -18.58
N PRO A 51 -2.24 -54.35 -17.28
CA PRO A 51 -3.22 -53.96 -16.27
C PRO A 51 -3.21 -52.45 -16.00
N CYS A 52 -4.29 -51.97 -15.38
CA CYS A 52 -4.43 -50.58 -14.98
C CYS A 52 -3.81 -50.33 -13.62
N ILE A 53 -2.90 -49.36 -13.57
CA ILE A 53 -2.20 -48.89 -12.38
C ILE A 53 -2.73 -47.52 -11.97
N ASP A 54 -2.59 -47.22 -10.68
CA ASP A 54 -2.94 -45.94 -10.10
C ASP A 54 -2.33 -44.78 -10.88
N MET A 55 -3.16 -43.80 -11.24
CA MET A 55 -2.72 -42.61 -11.94
C MET A 55 -2.43 -41.53 -10.91
N ASP A 56 -1.18 -41.34 -10.54
CA ASP A 56 -0.81 -40.22 -9.67
C ASP A 56 -1.13 -38.87 -10.35
N GLU A 57 -2.21 -38.23 -9.91
CA GLU A 57 -2.70 -36.97 -10.47
C GLU A 57 -1.84 -35.79 -10.02
N CYS A 58 -1.10 -35.94 -8.91
CA CYS A 58 -0.16 -34.93 -8.43
C CYS A 58 1.06 -34.83 -9.36
N VAL A 59 1.50 -35.93 -9.98
CA VAL A 59 2.62 -35.95 -10.95
C VAL A 59 2.18 -35.75 -12.42
N ARG A 60 0.97 -36.18 -12.79
CA ARG A 60 0.51 -36.10 -14.20
C ARG A 60 0.12 -34.69 -14.62
N PHE A 61 -0.44 -33.93 -13.69
CA PHE A 61 -0.87 -32.55 -13.88
C PHE A 61 0.04 -31.57 -13.14
N SER A 62 1.27 -31.99 -12.81
CA SER A 62 2.29 -31.08 -12.32
C SER A 62 2.56 -29.99 -13.35
N ILE A 63 2.84 -28.81 -12.83
CA ILE A 63 3.16 -27.60 -13.58
C ILE A 63 4.32 -27.90 -14.55
N VAL A 64 4.03 -27.90 -15.85
CA VAL A 64 5.05 -27.76 -16.88
C VAL A 64 5.03 -26.29 -17.27
N VAL A 65 6.09 -25.55 -16.94
CA VAL A 65 6.25 -24.15 -17.36
C VAL A 65 6.53 -24.14 -18.85
N ASP A 66 5.49 -24.12 -19.68
CA ASP A 66 5.63 -23.80 -21.10
C ASP A 66 5.67 -22.28 -21.26
N ARG A 67 6.87 -21.74 -21.52
CA ARG A 67 7.10 -20.30 -21.73
C ARG A 67 6.32 -19.72 -22.92
N PHE A 68 5.76 -20.55 -23.80
CA PHE A 68 5.17 -20.10 -25.06
C PHE A 68 3.64 -20.27 -25.16
N LYS A 69 2.95 -20.93 -24.20
CA LYS A 69 1.50 -21.20 -24.32
C LYS A 69 0.61 -20.93 -23.10
N GLY A 70 1.14 -20.42 -21.99
CA GLY A 70 0.32 -20.13 -20.81
C GLY A 70 -0.13 -21.39 -20.04
N TYR A 71 -0.72 -21.13 -18.88
CA TYR A 71 -0.94 -22.04 -17.74
C TYR A 71 -1.48 -23.44 -18.12
N LYS A 72 -0.73 -24.50 -17.79
CA LYS A 72 -1.24 -25.88 -17.78
C LYS A 72 -1.96 -26.13 -16.45
N GLN A 73 -3.23 -26.50 -16.55
CA GLN A 73 -4.17 -26.80 -15.46
C GLN A 73 -3.53 -27.64 -14.34
N THR A 74 -3.48 -27.07 -13.14
CA THR A 74 -3.16 -27.81 -11.90
C THR A 74 -4.40 -28.54 -11.39
N THR A 75 -4.23 -29.77 -10.93
CA THR A 75 -5.34 -30.56 -10.34
C THR A 75 -5.87 -29.91 -9.07
N CYS A 76 -4.96 -29.44 -8.22
CA CYS A 76 -5.28 -28.68 -7.02
C CYS A 76 -5.26 -27.17 -7.27
N GLY A 77 -5.97 -26.40 -6.45
CA GLY A 77 -5.97 -24.93 -6.50
C GLY A 77 -4.64 -24.30 -6.05
N PRO A 78 -4.55 -22.97 -6.02
CA PRO A 78 -3.42 -22.29 -5.37
C PRO A 78 -3.41 -22.55 -3.86
N SER A 79 -2.22 -22.49 -3.25
CA SER A 79 -2.02 -22.56 -1.79
C SER A 79 -2.53 -23.85 -1.12
N CYS A 80 -2.39 -24.98 -1.80
CA CYS A 80 -2.66 -26.31 -1.25
C CYS A 80 -1.62 -27.34 -1.67
N ASN A 81 -1.49 -28.37 -0.84
CA ASN A 81 -0.71 -29.58 -1.11
C ASN A 81 -1.59 -30.65 -1.76
N CYS A 82 -1.03 -31.38 -2.74
CA CYS A 82 -1.67 -32.52 -3.38
C CYS A 82 -1.16 -33.81 -2.75
N THR A 83 -2.07 -34.68 -2.34
CA THR A 83 -1.74 -36.03 -1.88
C THR A 83 -2.41 -37.05 -2.79
N ASN A 84 -1.59 -37.89 -3.43
CA ASN A 84 -2.06 -38.99 -4.24
C ASN A 84 -2.62 -40.12 -3.34
N THR A 85 -3.70 -40.75 -3.76
CA THR A 85 -4.33 -41.89 -3.09
C THR A 85 -4.68 -42.96 -4.12
N ILE A 86 -4.92 -44.20 -3.70
CA ILE A 86 -5.22 -45.27 -4.66
C ILE A 86 -6.58 -44.99 -5.32
N GLY A 87 -6.54 -44.73 -6.63
CA GLY A 87 -7.69 -44.42 -7.50
C GLY A 87 -8.23 -42.99 -7.40
N SER A 88 -7.55 -42.09 -6.69
CA SER A 88 -7.97 -40.70 -6.52
C SER A 88 -6.87 -39.83 -5.93
N TYR A 89 -7.15 -38.56 -5.70
CA TYR A 89 -6.29 -37.65 -4.95
C TYR A 89 -7.13 -36.76 -4.04
N TYR A 90 -6.46 -36.12 -3.08
CA TYR A 90 -7.07 -35.02 -2.36
C TYR A 90 -6.11 -33.85 -2.22
N CYS A 91 -6.67 -32.66 -2.15
CA CYS A 91 -5.94 -31.41 -2.02
C CYS A 91 -6.22 -30.84 -0.64
N ASN A 92 -5.16 -30.55 0.13
CA ASN A 92 -5.28 -30.00 1.46
C ASN A 92 -4.66 -28.60 1.51
N CYS A 93 -5.37 -27.63 2.10
CA CYS A 93 -4.82 -26.29 2.23
C CYS A 93 -3.54 -26.29 3.08
N PHE A 94 -2.59 -25.40 2.75
CA PHE A 94 -1.45 -25.16 3.63
C PHE A 94 -1.91 -24.60 4.98
N ASP A 95 -1.07 -24.74 6.01
CA ASP A 95 -1.36 -24.22 7.34
C ASP A 95 -1.71 -22.72 7.29
N GLY A 96 -2.80 -22.33 7.95
CA GLY A 96 -3.32 -20.96 7.93
C GLY A 96 -4.31 -20.63 6.81
N TYR A 97 -4.49 -21.52 5.84
CA TYR A 97 -5.47 -21.38 4.75
C TYR A 97 -6.69 -22.28 4.96
N ARG A 98 -7.86 -21.82 4.55
CA ARG A 98 -9.10 -22.59 4.56
C ARG A 98 -9.91 -22.37 3.29
N LEU A 99 -10.77 -23.32 2.98
CA LEU A 99 -11.70 -23.23 1.86
C LEU A 99 -12.86 -22.31 2.21
N ASN A 100 -13.38 -21.63 1.19
CA ASN A 100 -14.60 -20.84 1.32
C ASN A 100 -15.82 -21.76 1.50
N ASP A 101 -15.91 -22.82 0.69
CA ASP A 101 -16.87 -23.91 0.85
C ASP A 101 -16.15 -25.14 1.39
N GLN A 102 -16.36 -25.45 2.67
CA GLN A 102 -15.73 -26.59 3.36
C GLN A 102 -16.23 -27.95 2.87
N ASN A 103 -17.33 -27.99 2.11
CA ASN A 103 -17.90 -29.23 1.59
C ASN A 103 -17.31 -29.64 0.23
N LYS A 104 -16.36 -28.87 -0.32
CA LYS A 104 -15.72 -29.13 -1.61
C LYS A 104 -14.21 -29.21 -1.45
N ILE A 105 -13.54 -30.06 -2.21
CA ILE A 105 -12.07 -30.17 -2.20
C ILE A 105 -11.40 -28.91 -2.77
N ALA A 106 -10.16 -28.64 -2.37
CA ALA A 106 -9.39 -27.51 -2.89
C ALA A 106 -9.12 -27.67 -4.39
N SER A 107 -9.50 -26.68 -5.18
CA SER A 107 -9.37 -26.70 -6.65
C SER A 107 -9.26 -25.29 -7.19
N LEU A 108 -9.06 -25.13 -8.49
CA LEU A 108 -9.08 -23.80 -9.13
C LEU A 108 -10.39 -23.03 -8.88
N HIS A 109 -11.52 -23.75 -8.77
CA HIS A 109 -12.85 -23.17 -8.54
C HIS A 109 -13.22 -23.06 -7.04
N ASN A 110 -12.43 -23.66 -6.15
CA ASN A 110 -12.58 -23.54 -4.70
C ASN A 110 -11.18 -23.38 -4.07
N PRO A 111 -10.58 -22.18 -4.19
CA PRO A 111 -9.21 -21.93 -3.74
C PRO A 111 -9.11 -21.88 -2.21
N CYS A 112 -7.91 -22.20 -1.70
CA CYS A 112 -7.57 -22.03 -0.30
C CYS A 112 -7.25 -20.54 -0.02
N LEU A 113 -7.97 -19.94 0.93
CA LEU A 113 -7.86 -18.53 1.28
C LEU A 113 -7.46 -18.38 2.76
N VAL A 114 -6.71 -17.34 3.08
CA VAL A 114 -6.45 -16.98 4.48
C VAL A 114 -7.75 -16.48 5.10
N LEU A 115 -8.09 -16.96 6.29
CA LEU A 115 -9.21 -16.39 7.05
C LEU A 115 -8.87 -14.94 7.40
N SER A 116 -9.51 -13.97 6.75
CA SER A 116 -9.66 -12.65 7.36
C SER A 116 -10.47 -12.84 8.63
N ARG A 117 -9.83 -12.87 9.80
CA ARG A 117 -10.57 -12.51 11.00
C ARG A 117 -10.99 -11.07 10.78
N THR A 118 -12.27 -10.85 10.49
CA THR A 118 -12.93 -9.60 10.84
C THR A 118 -12.91 -9.54 12.36
N SER A 119 -11.75 -9.16 12.87
CA SER A 119 -11.53 -8.94 14.27
C SER A 119 -12.25 -7.65 14.60
N THR A 120 -13.20 -7.70 15.52
CA THR A 120 -13.74 -6.53 16.23
C THR A 120 -12.67 -5.95 17.16
N THR A 121 -11.49 -5.66 16.60
CA THR A 121 -10.38 -4.94 17.19
C THR A 121 -10.18 -3.63 16.41
N PRO A 122 -9.57 -2.59 16.99
CA PRO A 122 -9.28 -1.34 16.27
C PRO A 122 -8.36 -1.50 15.04
N ALA A 123 -7.81 -2.70 14.80
CA ALA A 123 -7.05 -3.06 13.61
C ALA A 123 -7.96 -3.60 12.49
N SER A 124 -7.98 -2.94 11.33
CA SER A 124 -8.62 -3.44 10.10
C SER A 124 -7.57 -4.03 9.16
N VAL A 125 -7.76 -5.29 8.74
CA VAL A 125 -6.90 -5.93 7.73
C VAL A 125 -7.40 -5.51 6.36
N SER A 126 -6.66 -4.65 5.67
CA SER A 126 -7.09 -4.07 4.39
C SER A 126 -6.68 -4.90 3.18
N ALA A 127 -5.59 -5.68 3.27
CA ALA A 127 -5.15 -6.56 2.18
C ALA A 127 -4.23 -7.69 2.68
N LEU A 128 -4.45 -8.89 2.14
CA LEU A 128 -3.47 -9.98 2.09
C LEU A 128 -3.17 -10.20 0.61
N THR A 129 -2.01 -9.77 0.15
CA THR A 129 -1.58 -10.00 -1.24
C THR A 129 -0.60 -11.16 -1.26
N ASP A 130 -1.06 -12.30 -1.77
CA ASP A 130 -0.18 -13.42 -2.11
C ASP A 130 0.50 -13.09 -3.45
N ILE A 131 1.81 -12.82 -3.40
CA ILE A 131 2.62 -12.72 -4.63
C ILE A 131 2.91 -14.16 -5.05
N HIS A 132 2.04 -14.72 -5.88
CA HIS A 132 2.16 -16.09 -6.33
C HIS A 132 3.23 -16.20 -7.42
N ASN A 133 4.44 -16.62 -7.05
CA ASN A 133 5.43 -17.13 -7.99
C ASN A 133 5.41 -18.67 -7.95
N PRO A 134 4.91 -19.36 -8.98
CA PRO A 134 4.63 -20.79 -8.93
C PRO A 134 5.87 -21.70 -8.89
N CYS A 135 7.09 -21.18 -8.68
CA CYS A 135 8.32 -21.98 -8.59
C CYS A 135 9.34 -21.53 -7.52
N LEU A 136 9.12 -20.48 -6.72
CA LEU A 136 10.13 -20.04 -5.73
C LEU A 136 9.62 -19.89 -4.28
N GLY A 137 8.35 -20.20 -4.04
CA GLY A 137 7.70 -20.04 -2.74
C GLY A 137 6.62 -18.95 -2.76
N SER A 138 5.57 -19.16 -1.97
CA SER A 138 4.52 -18.17 -1.75
C SER A 138 5.00 -17.14 -0.73
N ALA A 139 5.14 -15.88 -1.13
CA ALA A 139 5.31 -14.78 -0.19
C ALA A 139 3.93 -14.22 0.11
N ALA A 140 3.42 -14.51 1.32
CA ALA A 140 2.24 -13.85 1.85
C ALA A 140 2.68 -12.52 2.47
N ALA A 141 2.03 -11.42 2.11
CA ALA A 141 2.18 -10.13 2.78
C ALA A 141 0.87 -9.79 3.48
N ALA A 142 0.94 -9.46 4.77
CA ALA A 142 -0.21 -9.03 5.55
C ALA A 142 -0.10 -7.55 5.91
N PHE A 143 -1.15 -6.80 5.59
CA PHE A 143 -1.26 -5.38 5.92
C PHE A 143 -2.36 -5.14 6.96
N PHE A 144 -1.99 -4.51 8.06
CA PHE A 144 -2.89 -4.13 9.15
C PHE A 144 -2.94 -2.62 9.25
N THR A 145 -4.13 -2.03 9.24
CA THR A 145 -4.33 -0.61 9.53
C THR A 145 -4.83 -0.47 10.96
N LEU A 146 -4.06 0.21 11.80
CA LEU A 146 -4.32 0.40 13.22
C LEU A 146 -5.03 1.73 13.44
N ASN A 147 -6.36 1.70 13.50
CA ASN A 147 -7.17 2.91 13.67
C ASN A 147 -7.12 3.37 15.14
N GLY A 148 -6.93 4.66 15.39
CA GLY A 148 -6.96 5.24 16.75
C GLY A 148 -5.64 5.11 17.53
N MET A 149 -4.58 4.58 16.92
CA MET A 149 -3.25 4.43 17.54
C MET A 149 -2.37 5.68 17.42
N GLU A 150 -2.84 6.75 16.79
CA GLU A 150 -2.15 8.04 16.68
C GLU A 150 -1.82 8.68 18.04
N SER A 151 -2.54 8.33 19.11
CA SER A 151 -2.28 8.83 20.46
C SER A 151 -1.11 8.13 21.16
N LEU A 152 -0.93 6.82 20.90
CA LEU A 152 0.13 6.00 21.47
C LEU A 152 1.42 6.07 20.64
N LEU A 153 1.27 6.08 19.32
CA LEU A 153 2.35 6.22 18.35
C LEU A 153 2.35 7.62 17.75
N SER A 154 2.36 8.61 18.63
CA SER A 154 2.23 10.02 18.27
C SER A 154 3.43 10.54 17.48
N HIS A 155 3.18 11.57 16.68
CA HIS A 155 4.20 12.32 15.95
C HIS A 155 5.33 12.88 16.86
N GLN A 156 5.08 13.03 18.16
CA GLN A 156 6.06 13.48 19.17
C GLN A 156 7.29 12.56 19.29
N TYR A 157 7.16 11.28 18.91
CA TYR A 157 8.28 10.35 18.91
C TYR A 157 9.22 10.53 17.69
N LEU A 158 8.91 11.46 16.79
CA LEU A 158 9.83 11.92 15.75
C LEU A 158 10.58 13.17 16.26
N LYS A 159 11.89 13.05 16.47
CA LYS A 159 12.73 14.18 16.93
C LYS A 159 13.00 15.14 15.77
N THR A 160 12.33 16.29 15.76
CA THR A 160 12.48 17.35 14.73
C THR A 160 12.40 18.73 15.35
N GLU A 161 13.02 19.73 14.71
CA GLU A 161 12.89 21.14 15.10
C GLU A 161 11.52 21.71 14.73
N ASN A 162 10.94 21.22 13.64
CA ASN A 162 9.64 21.67 13.12
C ASN A 162 8.46 21.04 13.87
N ARG A 163 7.33 21.76 13.93
CA ARG A 163 6.05 21.22 14.40
C ARG A 163 5.60 20.07 13.50
N THR A 164 5.18 18.97 14.13
CA THR A 164 4.75 17.75 13.43
C THR A 164 3.28 17.44 13.70
N GLU A 165 2.61 16.81 12.73
CA GLU A 165 1.25 16.27 12.89
C GLU A 165 1.12 14.91 12.17
N MET A 166 0.24 14.04 12.66
CA MET A 166 -0.06 12.75 12.02
C MET A 166 -0.97 12.96 10.79
N LEU A 167 -0.53 12.52 9.61
CA LEU A 167 -1.27 12.68 8.35
C LEU A 167 -1.97 11.39 7.89
N SER A 168 -1.61 10.22 8.44
CA SER A 168 -2.24 8.94 8.14
C SER A 168 -2.56 8.13 9.42
N ASP A 169 -3.33 7.05 9.25
CA ASP A 169 -3.34 5.96 10.24
C ASP A 169 -1.98 5.24 10.26
N VAL A 170 -1.74 4.51 11.35
CA VAL A 170 -0.55 3.66 11.47
C VAL A 170 -0.81 2.35 10.74
N ILE A 171 0.11 1.95 9.86
CA ILE A 171 -0.02 0.77 9.02
C ILE A 171 1.14 -0.18 9.31
N THR A 172 0.86 -1.46 9.54
CA THR A 172 1.89 -2.48 9.73
C THR A 172 1.88 -3.45 8.57
N ALA A 173 3.04 -3.68 7.97
CA ALA A 173 3.26 -4.65 6.92
C ALA A 173 4.21 -5.74 7.40
N ILE A 174 3.82 -7.01 7.27
CA ILE A 174 4.65 -8.15 7.65
C ILE A 174 4.66 -9.20 6.54
N LEU A 175 5.82 -9.82 6.31
CA LEU A 175 5.90 -11.11 5.62
C LEU A 175 6.00 -12.20 6.69
N PRO A 176 5.02 -13.11 6.84
CA PRO A 176 5.05 -14.14 7.86
C PRO A 176 6.15 -15.19 7.68
N SER A 177 6.59 -15.41 6.44
CA SER A 177 7.48 -16.52 6.07
C SER A 177 8.88 -16.10 5.63
N MET A 178 9.22 -14.81 5.71
CA MET A 178 10.51 -14.26 5.24
C MET A 178 11.11 -13.32 6.28
N ASN A 179 12.43 -13.11 6.20
CA ASN A 179 13.08 -12.09 7.03
C ASN A 179 12.77 -10.69 6.45
N ASN A 180 12.22 -9.82 7.29
CA ASN A 180 11.68 -8.51 6.90
C ASN A 180 12.75 -7.39 6.86
N THR A 181 14.03 -7.76 6.98
CA THR A 181 15.15 -6.82 7.10
C THR A 181 15.96 -6.74 5.80
N ASN A 182 16.13 -5.51 5.28
CA ASN A 182 16.96 -5.16 4.13
C ASN A 182 16.67 -5.98 2.86
N MET A 183 15.48 -5.76 2.30
CA MET A 183 15.11 -6.26 0.98
C MET A 183 16.03 -5.66 -0.09
N THR A 184 16.37 -6.46 -1.10
CA THR A 184 17.29 -6.06 -2.18
C THR A 184 16.67 -5.02 -3.11
N ASP A 185 15.35 -5.11 -3.30
CA ASP A 185 14.54 -4.14 -4.02
C ASP A 185 13.55 -3.46 -3.04
N PRO A 186 13.42 -2.12 -3.08
CA PRO A 186 12.48 -1.41 -2.23
C PRO A 186 11.04 -1.67 -2.66
N VAL A 187 10.12 -1.68 -1.68
CA VAL A 187 8.69 -1.84 -1.91
C VAL A 187 8.00 -0.49 -1.83
N ASN A 188 7.12 -0.23 -2.80
CA ASN A 188 6.34 1.00 -2.87
C ASN A 188 4.95 0.78 -2.27
N PHE A 189 4.58 1.59 -1.29
CA PHE A 189 3.28 1.56 -0.63
C PHE A 189 2.58 2.91 -0.83
N THR A 190 1.28 2.86 -1.12
CA THR A 190 0.44 4.05 -1.22
C THR A 190 -0.34 4.23 0.07
N ILE A 191 -0.13 5.36 0.75
CA ILE A 191 -0.78 5.69 2.00
C ILE A 191 -1.73 6.87 1.77
N GLN A 192 -3.00 6.70 2.14
CA GLN A 192 -4.01 7.76 2.02
C GLN A 192 -3.89 8.78 3.14
N HIS A 193 -4.13 10.05 2.82
CA HIS A 193 -4.15 11.13 3.79
C HIS A 193 -5.48 11.17 4.54
N LYS A 194 -5.44 11.41 5.85
CA LYS A 194 -6.65 11.65 6.66
C LYS A 194 -7.33 12.99 6.34
N ARG A 195 -6.56 13.96 5.85
CA ARG A 195 -7.02 15.29 5.43
C ARG A 195 -6.28 15.73 4.18
N SER A 196 -6.89 16.53 3.31
CA SER A 196 -6.20 17.06 2.14
C SER A 196 -5.05 17.99 2.58
N THR A 197 -3.88 17.82 1.99
CA THR A 197 -2.73 18.67 2.29
C THR A 197 -2.87 20.02 1.57
N TYR A 198 -3.47 21.00 2.26
CA TYR A 198 -3.57 22.40 1.80
C TYR A 198 -2.65 23.35 2.58
N GLU A 199 -1.85 22.80 3.50
CA GLU A 199 -0.92 23.55 4.35
C GLU A 199 0.52 23.33 3.87
N ALA A 200 1.35 24.38 3.92
CA ALA A 200 2.76 24.39 3.51
C ALA A 200 3.66 23.54 4.44
N GLY A 201 3.43 22.23 4.46
CA GLY A 201 4.19 21.27 5.25
C GLY A 201 4.82 20.18 4.39
N MET A 202 5.99 19.70 4.79
CA MET A 202 6.68 18.58 4.15
C MET A 202 6.15 17.25 4.68
N VAL A 203 5.59 16.43 3.79
CA VAL A 203 5.15 15.06 4.13
C VAL A 203 6.36 14.13 4.22
N THR A 204 6.48 13.40 5.31
CA THR A 204 7.58 12.48 5.58
C THR A 204 7.07 11.07 5.82
N CYS A 205 7.60 10.11 5.05
CA CYS A 205 7.41 8.69 5.30
C CYS A 205 8.29 8.25 6.48
N VAL A 206 7.68 7.68 7.51
CA VAL A 206 8.41 7.19 8.70
C VAL A 206 8.04 5.76 9.02
N TYR A 207 8.95 5.08 9.71
CA TYR A 207 8.71 3.76 10.27
C TYR A 207 9.09 3.70 11.76
N TRP A 208 8.46 2.79 12.48
CA TRP A 208 8.68 2.61 13.91
C TRP A 208 9.97 1.80 14.13
N LYS A 209 10.99 2.46 14.69
CA LYS A 209 12.32 1.89 14.95
C LYS A 209 12.50 1.63 16.44
N GLU A 210 12.97 0.43 16.76
CA GLU A 210 13.48 0.08 18.09
C GLU A 210 15.00 0.15 18.05
N GLU A 211 15.59 1.02 18.85
CA GLU A 211 17.03 1.02 19.09
C GLU A 211 17.34 0.02 20.20
N LYS A 212 18.33 -0.84 19.95
CA LYS A 212 18.80 -1.85 20.91
C LYS A 212 20.27 -1.58 21.23
N ASN A 213 20.68 -1.81 22.47
CA ASN A 213 22.09 -1.81 22.85
C ASN A 213 22.79 -3.09 22.36
N ASP A 214 24.11 -3.17 22.56
CA ASP A 214 24.94 -4.34 22.17
C ASP A 214 24.49 -5.66 22.83
N GLU A 215 23.70 -5.58 23.92
CA GLU A 215 23.13 -6.72 24.64
C GLU A 215 21.72 -7.10 24.16
N GLY A 216 21.19 -6.42 23.13
CA GLY A 216 19.86 -6.68 22.55
C GLY A 216 18.68 -6.10 23.35
N VAL A 217 18.96 -5.29 24.38
CA VAL A 217 17.96 -4.59 25.20
C VAL A 217 17.53 -3.31 24.48
N VAL A 218 16.21 -3.10 24.36
CA VAL A 218 15.64 -1.91 23.74
C VAL A 218 15.93 -0.68 24.59
N THR A 219 16.64 0.30 24.03
CA THR A 219 17.05 1.54 24.70
C THR A 219 16.15 2.71 24.36
N SER A 220 15.61 2.75 23.14
CA SER A 220 14.70 3.80 22.71
C SER A 220 13.77 3.28 21.62
N MET A 221 12.58 3.87 21.52
CA MET A 221 11.64 3.59 20.44
C MET A 221 11.12 4.91 19.89
N GLY A 222 11.02 5.01 18.57
CA GLY A 222 10.52 6.21 17.93
C GLY A 222 10.42 6.10 16.41
N TRP A 223 9.93 7.17 15.80
CA TRP A 223 9.79 7.26 14.36
C TRP A 223 11.15 7.57 13.72
N SER A 224 11.52 6.82 12.69
CA SER A 224 12.72 7.08 11.88
C SER A 224 12.38 7.22 10.39
N LYS A 225 13.22 7.99 9.69
CA LYS A 225 13.20 8.15 8.22
C LYS A 225 14.13 7.16 7.51
N ASP A 226 14.94 6.42 8.25
CA ASP A 226 16.02 5.59 7.69
C ASP A 226 15.45 4.50 6.76
N GLY A 227 15.95 4.43 5.52
CA GLY A 227 15.54 3.37 4.57
C GLY A 227 14.13 3.53 3.99
N CYS A 228 13.48 4.68 4.19
CA CYS A 228 12.21 5.04 3.54
C CYS A 228 12.37 6.38 2.80
N THR A 229 11.85 6.46 1.58
CA THR A 229 11.88 7.67 0.76
C THR A 229 10.49 7.96 0.19
N MET A 230 10.13 9.24 0.11
CA MET A 230 8.91 9.68 -0.56
C MET A 230 9.18 9.76 -2.06
N THR A 231 8.37 9.06 -2.86
CA THR A 231 8.51 9.03 -4.34
C THR A 231 7.55 9.99 -5.01
N PHE A 232 6.33 10.07 -4.50
CA PHE A 232 5.28 10.93 -5.01
C PHE A 232 4.33 11.30 -3.88
N SER A 233 3.84 12.54 -3.88
CA SER A 233 2.81 13.00 -2.95
C SER A 233 1.84 13.91 -3.69
N ASN A 234 0.56 13.77 -3.37
CA ASN A 234 -0.52 14.61 -3.86
C ASN A 234 -1.46 14.95 -2.67
N GLU A 235 -2.50 15.73 -2.90
CA GLU A 235 -3.45 16.16 -1.87
C GLU A 235 -4.08 15.01 -1.07
N ASN A 236 -4.31 13.86 -1.72
CA ASN A 236 -5.07 12.74 -1.15
C ASN A 236 -4.24 11.54 -0.70
N TYR A 237 -3.01 11.38 -1.21
CA TYR A 237 -2.18 10.22 -0.89
C TYR A 237 -0.69 10.50 -1.13
N THR A 238 0.15 9.71 -0.45
CA THR A 238 1.60 9.71 -0.64
C THR A 238 2.10 8.29 -0.91
N VAL A 239 3.03 8.15 -1.84
CA VAL A 239 3.69 6.89 -2.18
C VAL A 239 5.08 6.88 -1.54
N CYS A 240 5.27 5.94 -0.60
CA CYS A 240 6.52 5.73 0.11
C CYS A 240 7.23 4.49 -0.44
N SER A 241 8.53 4.59 -0.66
CA SER A 241 9.40 3.49 -1.07
C SER A 241 10.34 3.13 0.08
N CYS A 242 10.21 1.93 0.65
CA CYS A 242 11.05 1.49 1.77
C CYS A 242 11.73 0.14 1.52
N VAL A 243 12.89 -0.07 2.15
CA VAL A 243 13.71 -1.30 2.04
C VAL A 243 13.47 -2.31 3.17
N HIS A 244 12.61 -2.00 4.13
CA HIS A 244 12.23 -2.87 5.24
C HIS A 244 10.71 -2.94 5.35
N LEU A 245 10.20 -3.97 6.04
CA LEU A 245 8.78 -4.12 6.34
C LEU A 245 8.58 -4.11 7.86
N SER A 246 7.85 -3.11 8.34
CA SER A 246 7.60 -2.90 9.77
C SER A 246 6.27 -2.16 9.96
N THR A 247 6.25 -1.16 10.85
CA THR A 247 5.10 -0.29 11.11
C THR A 247 5.41 1.10 10.58
N PHE A 248 4.53 1.66 9.75
CA PHE A 248 4.70 2.89 9.00
C PHE A 248 3.63 3.92 9.33
N ALA A 249 3.96 5.20 9.14
CA ALA A 249 3.01 6.30 9.18
C ALA A 249 3.49 7.46 8.28
N LEU A 250 2.57 8.35 7.91
CA LEU A 250 2.88 9.66 7.33
C LEU A 250 2.83 10.73 8.40
N ILE A 251 3.91 11.49 8.52
CA ILE A 251 4.00 12.66 9.40
C ILE A 251 4.17 13.92 8.54
N LEU A 252 3.33 14.92 8.80
CA LEU A 252 3.45 16.25 8.21
C LEU A 252 4.38 17.10 9.09
N GLN A 253 5.44 17.65 8.50
CA GLN A 253 6.33 18.62 9.13
C GLN A 253 5.94 20.01 8.64
N ILE A 254 5.34 20.81 9.50
CA ILE A 254 4.97 22.19 9.20
C ILE A 254 6.22 23.01 9.43
N ALA A 255 6.78 23.60 8.36
CA ALA A 255 7.86 24.57 8.52
C ALA A 255 7.28 25.75 9.31
N GLU A 256 7.77 25.95 10.53
CA GLU A 256 7.42 27.18 11.24
C GLU A 256 7.92 28.36 10.40
N PRO A 257 7.11 29.43 10.22
CA PRO A 257 7.62 30.64 9.59
C PRO A 257 8.88 31.08 10.35
N PRO A 258 9.87 31.68 9.65
CA PRO A 258 11.10 32.12 10.29
C PRO A 258 10.76 32.94 11.54
N PRO A 259 11.52 32.79 12.64
CA PRO A 259 11.17 33.39 13.92
C PRO A 259 10.86 34.87 13.72
N GLN A 260 9.62 35.24 14.03
CA GLN A 260 9.14 36.61 13.97
C GLN A 260 10.09 37.44 14.84
N ASN A 261 10.88 38.31 14.22
CA ASN A 261 11.79 39.17 14.95
C ASN A 261 10.94 40.22 15.67
N ASP A 262 10.53 39.92 16.91
CA ASP A 262 9.72 40.80 17.75
C ASP A 262 10.24 42.25 17.78
N PHE A 263 11.56 42.42 17.67
CA PHE A 263 12.20 43.73 17.57
C PHE A 263 11.87 44.47 16.27
N LEU A 264 11.90 43.81 15.12
CA LEU A 264 11.61 44.44 13.82
C LEU A 264 10.13 44.83 13.72
N ASP A 265 9.23 43.97 14.19
CA ASP A 265 7.79 44.29 14.22
C ASP A 265 7.46 45.41 15.18
N TRP A 266 8.09 45.39 16.36
CA TRP A 266 7.99 46.49 17.31
C TRP A 266 8.53 47.79 16.71
N LEU A 267 9.70 47.76 16.05
CA LEU A 267 10.32 48.92 15.42
C LEU A 267 9.45 49.49 14.31
N ASN A 268 8.92 48.64 13.43
CA ASN A 268 8.00 49.03 12.37
C ASN A 268 6.73 49.67 12.94
N ARG A 269 6.15 49.09 13.99
CA ARG A 269 4.97 49.65 14.67
C ARG A 269 5.24 51.02 15.28
N ILE A 270 6.41 51.24 15.88
CA ILE A 270 6.82 52.55 16.41
C ILE A 270 7.00 53.56 15.27
N CYS A 271 7.70 53.19 14.19
CA CYS A 271 7.91 54.05 13.02
C CYS A 271 6.59 54.53 12.41
N VAL A 272 5.60 53.63 12.28
CA VAL A 272 4.26 53.98 11.77
C VAL A 272 3.53 54.94 12.71
N ILE A 273 3.54 54.69 14.02
CA ILE A 273 2.88 55.57 15.00
C ILE A 273 3.50 56.97 14.98
N VAL A 274 4.83 57.05 15.00
CA VAL A 274 5.57 58.33 14.94
C VAL A 274 5.27 59.06 13.63
N GLY A 275 5.26 58.35 12.50
CA GLY A 275 4.92 58.89 11.20
C GLY A 275 3.50 59.48 11.13
N LEU A 276 2.51 58.74 11.63
CA LEU A 276 1.11 59.19 11.69
C LEU A 276 0.94 60.43 12.59
N PHE A 277 1.66 60.51 13.70
CA PHE A 277 1.64 61.67 14.59
C PHE A 277 2.14 62.94 13.90
N PHE A 278 3.30 62.87 13.23
CA PHE A 278 3.84 64.01 12.50
C PHE A 278 2.98 64.38 11.28
N PHE A 279 2.38 63.39 10.61
CA PHE A 279 1.41 63.64 9.55
C PHE A 279 0.17 64.41 10.07
N ALA A 280 -0.37 64.01 11.23
CA ALA A 280 -1.50 64.70 11.85
C ALA A 280 -1.15 66.15 12.24
N LEU A 281 0.04 66.39 12.79
CA LEU A 281 0.53 67.75 13.09
C LEU A 281 0.69 68.60 11.83
N ALA A 282 1.19 68.02 10.74
CA ALA A 282 1.33 68.72 9.47
C ALA A 282 -0.04 69.11 8.89
N VAL A 283 -1.05 68.23 8.97
CA VAL A 283 -2.43 68.54 8.58
C VAL A 283 -3.05 69.61 9.48
N LEU A 284 -2.88 69.52 10.81
CA LEU A 284 -3.41 70.51 11.76
C LEU A 284 -2.81 71.90 11.51
N THR A 285 -1.49 71.98 11.33
CA THR A 285 -0.81 73.25 11.02
C THR A 285 -1.25 73.82 9.67
N PHE A 286 -1.50 72.96 8.67
CA PHE A 286 -2.08 73.38 7.40
C PHE A 286 -3.49 73.96 7.58
N LEU A 287 -4.38 73.30 8.33
CA LEU A 287 -5.73 73.79 8.60
C LEU A 287 -5.70 75.14 9.32
N LEU A 288 -4.89 75.29 10.37
CA LEU A 288 -4.73 76.55 11.10
C LEU A 288 -4.15 77.67 10.22
N CYS A 289 -3.20 77.36 9.33
CA CYS A 289 -2.60 78.35 8.43
C CYS A 289 -3.50 78.72 7.24
N SER A 290 -4.31 77.78 6.73
CA SER A 290 -5.28 77.99 5.65
C SER A 290 -6.45 78.88 6.08
N TRP A 291 -6.68 78.99 7.40
CA TRP A 291 -7.68 79.89 7.96
C TRP A 291 -7.28 81.36 7.87
N ASN A 292 -6.03 81.66 7.46
CA ASN A 292 -5.54 83.01 7.22
C ASN A 292 -5.42 83.27 5.70
N PRO A 293 -6.36 84.00 5.07
CA PRO A 293 -6.53 84.05 3.60
C PRO A 293 -5.44 84.80 2.85
N LYS A 294 -4.43 85.36 3.54
CA LYS A 294 -3.32 86.12 2.91
C LYS A 294 -2.08 85.28 2.58
N ILE A 295 -2.00 84.02 3.01
CA ILE A 295 -0.78 83.22 2.88
C ILE A 295 -1.04 82.03 1.94
N ASN A 296 -0.52 82.10 0.71
CA ASN A 296 -0.58 81.01 -0.25
C ASN A 296 0.39 79.88 0.18
N ASN A 297 -0.14 78.81 0.77
CA ASN A 297 0.63 77.72 1.36
C ASN A 297 0.74 76.48 0.45
N THR A 298 0.89 76.68 -0.86
CA THR A 298 0.98 75.59 -1.84
C THR A 298 2.16 74.64 -1.54
N ALA A 299 3.31 75.19 -1.11
CA ALA A 299 4.49 74.39 -0.76
C ALA A 299 4.25 73.46 0.45
N ARG A 300 3.49 73.92 1.46
CA ARG A 300 3.17 73.11 2.66
C ARG A 300 2.16 72.02 2.33
N LEU A 301 1.21 72.31 1.44
CA LEU A 301 0.25 71.31 0.93
C LEU A 301 0.99 70.17 0.19
N HIS A 302 1.90 70.50 -0.72
CA HIS A 302 2.68 69.51 -1.46
C HIS A 302 3.59 68.68 -0.55
N LEU A 303 4.17 69.27 0.51
CA LEU A 303 4.96 68.53 1.49
C LEU A 303 4.09 67.50 2.25
N CYS A 304 2.89 67.90 2.70
CA CYS A 304 1.97 66.99 3.40
C CYS A 304 1.47 65.88 2.48
N LEU A 305 1.15 66.20 1.22
CA LEU A 305 0.71 65.24 0.22
C LEU A 305 1.80 64.19 -0.07
N ASN A 306 3.06 64.61 -0.22
CA ASN A 306 4.17 63.69 -0.44
C ASN A 306 4.46 62.80 0.78
N LEU A 307 4.40 63.35 2.00
CA LEU A 307 4.61 62.57 3.22
C LEU A 307 3.47 61.55 3.45
N GLY A 308 2.23 61.96 3.18
CA GLY A 308 1.07 61.07 3.22
C GLY A 308 1.13 59.98 2.16
N LEU A 309 1.54 60.31 0.93
CA LEU A 309 1.70 59.34 -0.15
C LEU A 309 2.83 58.35 0.16
N SER A 310 3.95 58.81 0.73
CA SER A 310 5.04 57.94 1.17
C SER A 310 4.59 56.97 2.26
N HIS A 311 3.77 57.40 3.22
CA HIS A 311 3.22 56.52 4.24
C HIS A 311 2.22 55.52 3.68
N LEU A 312 1.37 55.93 2.74
CA LEU A 312 0.46 55.03 2.01
C LEU A 312 1.22 54.00 1.18
N LEU A 313 2.31 54.41 0.52
CA LEU A 313 3.16 53.50 -0.26
C LEU A 313 3.90 52.50 0.62
N LEU A 314 4.35 52.89 1.82
CA LEU A 314 4.96 51.97 2.78
C LEU A 314 3.94 50.95 3.30
N LEU A 315 2.74 51.39 3.70
CA LEU A 315 1.66 50.50 4.15
C LEU A 315 1.15 49.59 3.02
N TRP A 316 1.13 50.09 1.79
CA TRP A 316 0.82 49.28 0.61
C TRP A 316 1.92 48.25 0.37
N ASN A 317 3.19 48.64 0.43
CA ASN A 317 4.30 47.72 0.22
C ASN A 317 4.31 46.60 1.25
N ASP A 318 4.04 46.89 2.52
CA ASP A 318 3.92 45.85 3.56
C ASP A 318 2.78 44.86 3.24
N ARG A 319 1.58 45.35 2.90
CA ARG A 319 0.46 44.46 2.48
C ARG A 319 0.72 43.72 1.18
N PHE A 320 1.41 44.34 0.23
CA PHE A 320 1.66 43.76 -1.09
C PHE A 320 2.79 42.73 -1.02
N VAL A 321 3.76 42.91 -0.14
CA VAL A 321 4.78 41.90 0.16
C VAL A 321 4.13 40.67 0.79
N ASP A 322 3.20 40.85 1.75
CA ASP A 322 2.41 39.75 2.32
C ASP A 322 1.53 39.05 1.26
N ASP A 323 0.83 39.81 0.40
CA ASP A 323 -0.11 39.22 -0.58
C ASP A 323 0.54 38.65 -1.86
N GLN A 324 1.77 39.05 -2.23
CA GLN A 324 2.37 38.71 -3.55
C GLN A 324 3.71 37.96 -3.47
N VAL A 325 4.53 38.14 -2.43
CA VAL A 325 5.86 37.49 -2.37
C VAL A 325 5.76 36.05 -1.85
N GLU A 326 4.81 35.77 -0.95
CA GLU A 326 4.53 34.43 -0.44
C GLU A 326 4.00 33.45 -1.52
N PRO A 327 3.07 33.83 -2.43
CA PRO A 327 2.64 32.97 -3.53
C PRO A 327 3.56 32.95 -4.77
N LEU A 328 4.61 33.77 -4.85
CA LEU A 328 5.55 33.75 -5.98
C LEU A 328 6.76 32.84 -5.74
N LEU A 329 7.16 32.59 -4.48
CA LEU A 329 8.13 31.53 -4.17
C LEU A 329 7.56 30.11 -4.34
N THR A 330 6.22 29.96 -4.39
CA THR A 330 5.52 28.68 -4.67
C THR A 330 5.45 28.29 -6.15
N THR A 331 6.11 29.01 -7.07
CA THR A 331 6.08 28.68 -8.51
C THR A 331 7.46 28.39 -9.14
N LEU A 332 8.54 28.43 -8.36
CA LEU A 332 9.91 28.27 -8.87
C LEU A 332 10.72 27.10 -8.29
N HIS A 333 10.08 26.11 -7.65
CA HIS A 333 10.76 24.86 -7.27
C HIS A 333 9.89 23.62 -7.46
#